data_AF-A0A955QH11-F1
#
_entry.id   AF-A0A955QH11-F1
#
_cell.length_a   1.000
_cell.length_b   1.000
_cell.length_c   1.000
_cell.angle_alpha   90.00
_cell.angle_beta   90.00
_cell.angle_gamma   90.00
#
_symmetry.space_group_name_H-M   'P 1'
#
loop_
_entity.id
_entity.type
_entity.pdbx_description
1 polymer ?
#
loop_
_entity_poly.entity_id
_entity_poly.type
_entity_poly.pdbx_seq_one_letter_code
_entity_poly.pdbx_strand_id
1 'polypeptide(L)'
;MSLKNSWIADVIVDHTIQGNENRGNYRDVALFFQDEDNIIGTSFMPYVQNVAGLTAINYRAEPYPYRTEVGCTLGRMFQPCEVDNPKDPVTPVIEAHAGDPVRIHVFGASSEQNGMFTVEKHEWPIEPFLPGADMISTV
;
A
#
# COMPACT_ATOMS: atom_id res chain seq x y z
N MET A 1 -0.04 -26.11 -8.97
CA MET A 1 0.16 -24.75 -8.42
C MET A 1 0.09 -23.75 -9.56
N SER A 2 -0.76 -22.74 -9.46
CA SER A 2 -0.84 -21.68 -10.47
C SER A 2 0.39 -20.78 -10.32
N LEU A 3 1.16 -20.59 -11.39
CA LEU A 3 2.31 -19.67 -11.47
C LEU A 3 1.87 -18.19 -11.54
N LYS A 4 0.75 -17.84 -10.90
CA LYS A 4 0.29 -16.46 -10.84
C LYS A 4 1.14 -15.73 -9.80
N ASN A 5 1.80 -14.66 -10.24
CA ASN A 5 2.45 -13.73 -9.32
C ASN A 5 1.36 -13.11 -8.43
N SER A 6 1.54 -13.23 -7.12
CA SER A 6 0.68 -12.64 -6.11
C SER A 6 1.47 -11.60 -5.33
N TRP A 7 0.84 -10.47 -5.02
CA TRP A 7 1.39 -9.43 -4.16
C TRP A 7 1.12 -9.71 -2.67
N ILE A 8 0.40 -10.79 -2.35
CA ILE A 8 0.05 -11.27 -1.01
C ILE A 8 0.42 -12.75 -0.86
N ALA A 9 0.98 -13.13 0.28
CA ALA A 9 1.30 -14.51 0.63
C ALA A 9 1.14 -14.75 2.15
N ASP A 10 0.67 -15.94 2.52
CA ASP A 10 0.71 -16.40 3.92
C ASP A 10 2.01 -17.18 4.13
N VAL A 11 2.87 -16.68 5.03
CA VAL A 11 4.18 -17.27 5.32
C VAL A 11 4.05 -18.20 6.52
N ILE A 12 4.20 -19.49 6.25
CA ILE A 12 4.31 -20.53 7.28
C ILE A 12 5.79 -20.68 7.61
N VAL A 13 6.15 -20.36 8.86
CA VAL A 13 7.53 -20.42 9.32
C VAL A 13 7.88 -21.86 9.66
N ASP A 14 8.99 -22.36 9.10
CA ASP A 14 9.56 -23.64 9.50
C ASP A 14 10.32 -23.48 10.82
N HIS A 15 9.75 -24.05 11.88
CA HIS A 15 10.31 -24.03 13.24
C HIS A 15 11.45 -25.03 13.46
N THR A 16 11.76 -25.89 12.48
CA THR A 16 12.92 -26.80 12.57
C THR A 16 14.25 -26.10 12.28
N ILE A 17 14.19 -24.90 11.69
CA ILE A 17 15.35 -24.08 11.36
C ILE A 17 15.79 -23.30 12.60
N GLN A 18 17.09 -23.35 12.92
CA GLN A 18 17.67 -22.63 14.04
C GLN A 18 17.43 -21.11 13.91
N GLY A 19 16.88 -20.48 14.95
CA GLY A 19 16.51 -19.07 15.00
C GLY A 19 15.06 -18.75 14.60
N ASN A 20 14.28 -19.75 14.15
CA ASN A 20 12.85 -19.60 13.83
C ASN A 20 11.93 -20.24 14.87
N GLU A 21 12.47 -20.78 15.96
CA GLU A 21 11.73 -21.63 16.90
C GLU A 21 10.53 -20.90 17.52
N ASN A 22 10.68 -19.58 17.78
CA ASN A 22 9.66 -18.75 18.41
C ASN A 22 8.96 -17.77 17.44
N ARG A 23 9.21 -17.87 16.14
CA ARG A 23 8.64 -16.93 15.16
C ARG A 23 7.24 -17.36 14.74
N GLY A 24 6.26 -16.48 14.91
CA GLY A 24 4.91 -16.73 14.42
C GLY A 24 4.83 -16.75 12.89
N ASN A 25 3.87 -17.51 12.37
CA ASN A 25 3.41 -17.37 10.98
C ASN A 25 2.88 -15.95 10.77
N TYR A 26 3.07 -15.40 9.58
CA TYR A 26 2.66 -14.03 9.28
C TYR A 26 2.16 -13.89 7.85
N ARG A 27 1.37 -12.84 7.60
CA ARG A 27 0.92 -12.46 6.27
C ARG A 27 1.92 -11.47 5.67
N ASP A 28 2.37 -11.74 4.46
CA ASP A 28 3.34 -10.93 3.73
C ASP A 28 2.67 -10.25 2.54
N VAL A 29 2.93 -8.95 2.40
CA VAL A 29 2.31 -8.11 1.36
C VAL A 29 3.37 -7.21 0.74
N ALA A 30 3.35 -7.08 -0.59
CA ALA A 30 4.17 -6.12 -1.32
C ALA A 30 3.30 -5.06 -1.99
N LEU A 31 3.59 -3.80 -1.69
CA LEU A 31 2.98 -2.61 -2.30
C LEU A 31 4.05 -1.82 -3.03
N PHE A 32 3.82 -1.55 -4.31
CA PHE A 32 4.67 -0.72 -5.15
C PHE A 32 3.96 0.60 -5.40
N PHE A 33 4.49 1.68 -4.85
CA PHE A 33 4.08 3.03 -5.19
C PHE A 33 4.66 3.39 -6.55
N GLN A 34 3.75 3.75 -7.44
CA GLN A 34 4.03 4.17 -8.78
C GLN A 34 3.45 5.55 -8.97
N ASP A 35 4.24 6.40 -9.58
CA ASP A 35 3.79 7.67 -10.09
C ASP A 35 3.88 7.62 -11.60
N GLU A 36 2.94 8.27 -12.27
CA GLU A 36 2.94 8.39 -13.71
C GLU A 36 3.59 9.71 -14.09
N ASP A 37 4.92 9.71 -14.19
CA ASP A 37 5.62 10.83 -14.79
C ASP A 37 6.11 10.43 -16.19
N ASN A 38 5.26 10.67 -17.17
CA ASN A 38 5.56 10.48 -18.59
C ASN A 38 6.57 11.51 -19.14
N ILE A 39 7.02 12.44 -18.29
CA ILE A 39 7.79 13.63 -18.63
C ILE A 39 9.18 13.61 -17.97
N ILE A 40 9.45 12.70 -17.01
CA ILE A 40 10.78 12.54 -16.39
C ILE A 40 11.88 12.53 -17.45
N GLY A 41 12.80 13.50 -17.34
CA GLY A 41 13.94 13.65 -18.25
C GLY A 41 13.67 14.41 -19.55
N THR A 42 12.45 14.92 -19.77
CA THR A 42 12.14 15.79 -20.93
C THR A 42 12.32 17.26 -20.56
N SER A 43 13.06 18.00 -21.40
CA SER A 43 13.27 19.45 -21.22
C SER A 43 12.22 20.22 -22.01
N PHE A 44 11.05 20.50 -21.43
CA PHE A 44 10.09 21.44 -22.01
C PHE A 44 9.77 22.58 -21.05
N MET A 45 9.43 23.74 -21.62
CA MET A 45 9.14 24.97 -20.91
C MET A 45 7.79 25.52 -21.42
N PRO A 46 6.89 25.99 -20.55
CA PRO A 46 6.99 26.01 -19.09
C PRO A 46 6.84 24.61 -18.45
N TYR A 47 7.50 24.39 -17.31
CA TYR A 47 7.29 23.20 -16.50
C TYR A 47 5.83 23.14 -16.04
N VAL A 48 5.18 21.98 -16.18
CA VAL A 48 3.84 21.75 -15.63
C VAL A 48 3.91 21.84 -14.11
N GLN A 49 3.11 22.75 -13.52
CA GLN A 49 3.06 22.91 -12.06
C GLN A 49 2.19 21.86 -11.36
N ASN A 50 1.35 21.16 -12.12
CA ASN A 50 0.56 20.03 -11.65
C ASN A 50 0.99 18.79 -12.41
N VAL A 51 1.43 17.77 -11.68
CA VAL A 51 1.67 16.45 -12.26
C VAL A 51 0.31 15.93 -12.74
N ALA A 52 0.18 15.67 -14.04
CA ALA A 52 -1.03 15.09 -14.61
C ALA A 52 -1.14 13.57 -14.36
N GLY A 53 -0.07 12.99 -13.81
CA GLY A 53 0.12 11.59 -13.54
C GLY A 53 -0.75 11.04 -12.41
N LEU A 54 -1.27 9.83 -12.63
CA LEU A 54 -1.98 9.09 -11.60
C LEU A 54 -0.99 8.35 -10.69
N THR A 55 -1.08 8.58 -9.38
CA THR A 55 -0.42 7.69 -8.42
C THR A 55 -1.18 6.36 -8.35
N ALA A 56 -0.44 5.26 -8.44
CA ALA A 56 -0.97 3.90 -8.42
C ALA A 56 -0.25 3.04 -7.37
N ILE A 57 -0.96 2.03 -6.87
CA ILE A 57 -0.39 0.97 -6.03
C ILE A 57 -0.50 -0.35 -6.81
N ASN A 58 0.63 -1.04 -7.02
CA ASN A 58 0.68 -2.29 -7.78
C ASN A 58 0.02 -2.18 -9.18
N TYR A 59 0.33 -1.12 -9.93
CA TYR A 59 -0.26 -0.81 -11.25
C TYR A 59 -1.77 -0.58 -11.24
N ARG A 60 -2.38 -0.34 -10.07
CA ARG A 60 -3.80 -0.01 -9.94
C ARG A 60 -3.94 1.39 -9.36
N ALA A 61 -4.52 2.29 -10.15
CA ALA A 61 -4.84 3.65 -9.73
C ALA A 61 -6.34 3.74 -9.43
N GLU A 62 -6.69 4.45 -8.36
CA GLU A 62 -8.06 4.87 -8.10
C GLU A 62 -8.07 6.32 -7.60
N PRO A 63 -8.01 7.31 -8.50
CA PRO A 63 -7.84 8.70 -8.12
C PRO A 63 -9.10 9.25 -7.42
N TYR A 64 -8.91 10.10 -6.41
CA TYR A 64 -10.02 10.69 -5.65
C TYR A 64 -11.05 11.47 -6.50
N PRO A 65 -10.66 12.25 -7.54
CA PRO A 65 -11.63 12.92 -8.41
C PRO A 65 -12.60 11.95 -9.06
N TYR A 66 -12.08 10.84 -9.61
CA TYR A 66 -12.91 9.79 -10.22
C TYR A 66 -13.90 9.20 -9.21
N ARG A 67 -13.46 8.91 -7.98
CA ARG A 67 -14.35 8.42 -6.92
C ARG A 67 -15.41 9.43 -6.51
N THR A 68 -15.07 10.71 -6.49
CA THR A 68 -16.01 11.79 -6.16
C THR A 68 -17.09 11.92 -7.24
N GLU A 69 -16.71 11.80 -8.51
CA GLU A 69 -17.64 11.83 -9.66
C GLU A 69 -18.64 10.66 -9.65
N VAL A 70 -18.23 9.47 -9.20
CA VAL A 70 -19.13 8.30 -9.05
C VAL A 70 -19.98 8.33 -7.77
N GLY A 71 -19.93 9.43 -7.01
CA GLY A 71 -20.83 9.68 -5.87
C GLY A 71 -20.23 9.45 -4.48
N CYS A 72 -18.91 9.22 -4.38
CA CYS A 72 -18.26 9.02 -3.08
C CYS A 72 -18.00 10.34 -2.36
N THR A 73 -18.46 10.47 -1.12
CA THR A 73 -18.12 11.61 -0.25
C THR A 73 -16.69 11.49 0.28
N LEU A 74 -15.99 12.61 0.49
CA LEU A 74 -14.62 12.66 1.05
C LEU A 74 -14.45 11.85 2.34
N GLY A 75 -15.42 11.88 3.26
CA GLY A 75 -15.37 11.12 4.51
C GLY A 75 -15.54 9.60 4.36
N ARG A 76 -15.79 9.10 3.16
CA ARG A 76 -15.98 7.67 2.84
C ARG A 76 -15.11 7.22 1.66
N MET A 77 -14.05 7.97 1.33
CA MET A 77 -13.24 7.73 0.12
C MET A 77 -12.52 6.37 0.13
N PHE A 78 -12.25 5.83 1.31
CA PHE A 78 -11.62 4.51 1.52
C PHE A 78 -12.64 3.41 1.87
N GLN A 79 -13.93 3.72 1.78
CA GLN A 79 -15.00 2.75 2.00
C GLN A 79 -15.67 2.40 0.67
N PRO A 80 -16.33 1.23 0.58
CA PRO A 80 -17.18 0.91 -0.55
C PRO A 80 -18.27 1.97 -0.72
N CYS A 81 -18.14 2.82 -1.74
CA CYS A 81 -18.87 4.10 -1.81
C CYS A 81 -19.77 4.28 -3.05
N GLU A 82 -19.94 3.25 -3.88
CA GLU A 82 -21.04 3.19 -4.84
C GLU A 82 -22.37 3.01 -4.06
N VAL A 83 -23.27 4.00 -4.13
CA VAL A 83 -24.52 4.07 -3.34
C VAL A 83 -25.43 2.86 -3.58
N ASP A 84 -25.54 2.42 -4.84
CA ASP A 84 -26.42 1.32 -5.22
C ASP A 84 -25.69 -0.04 -5.25
N ASN A 85 -24.36 -0.04 -5.24
CA ASN A 85 -23.56 -1.26 -5.34
C ASN A 85 -22.14 -1.06 -4.76
N PRO A 86 -21.97 -1.04 -3.43
CA PRO A 86 -20.68 -0.78 -2.80
C PRO A 86 -19.58 -1.69 -3.36
N LYS A 87 -18.58 -1.10 -4.01
CA LYS A 87 -17.37 -1.78 -4.49
C LYS A 87 -16.15 -1.31 -3.72
N ASP A 88 -15.30 -2.25 -3.35
CA ASP A 88 -13.97 -1.96 -2.84
C ASP A 88 -13.14 -1.18 -3.87
N PRO A 89 -12.17 -0.39 -3.40
CA PRO A 89 -11.23 0.27 -4.28
C PRO A 89 -10.56 -0.74 -5.23
N VAL A 90 -10.26 -0.30 -6.45
CA VAL A 90 -9.43 -1.14 -7.34
C VAL A 90 -8.00 -1.26 -6.85
N THR A 91 -7.51 -0.37 -5.97
CA THR A 91 -6.22 -0.55 -5.30
C THR A 91 -6.24 -1.79 -4.39
N PRO A 92 -5.10 -2.47 -4.19
CA PRO A 92 -5.03 -3.66 -3.34
C PRO A 92 -5.59 -3.43 -1.93
N VAL A 93 -6.51 -4.29 -1.48
CA VAL A 93 -7.05 -4.31 -0.11
C VAL A 93 -6.38 -5.43 0.68
N ILE A 94 -5.74 -5.07 1.80
CA ILE A 94 -5.10 -6.03 2.70
C ILE A 94 -6.12 -6.45 3.75
N GLU A 95 -6.50 -7.72 3.74
CA GLU A 95 -7.34 -8.31 4.78
C GLU A 95 -6.46 -9.06 5.79
N ALA A 96 -6.78 -8.98 7.08
CA ALA A 96 -6.14 -9.73 8.16
C ALA A 96 -7.11 -9.86 9.35
N HIS A 97 -6.94 -10.89 10.19
CA HIS A 97 -7.68 -10.94 11.44
C HIS A 97 -7.01 -10.08 12.51
N ALA A 98 -7.78 -9.66 13.50
CA ALA A 98 -7.26 -8.89 14.63
C ALA A 98 -6.21 -9.72 15.38
N GLY A 99 -5.01 -9.14 15.54
CA GLY A 99 -3.87 -9.80 16.20
C GLY A 99 -2.97 -10.62 15.28
N ASP A 100 -3.33 -10.77 14.00
CA ASP A 100 -2.45 -11.44 13.04
C ASP A 100 -1.21 -10.57 12.78
N PRO A 101 -0.01 -11.16 12.83
CA PRO A 101 1.19 -10.45 12.42
C PRO A 101 1.17 -10.26 10.89
N VAL A 102 1.25 -9.00 10.47
CA VAL A 102 1.29 -8.60 9.05
C VAL A 102 2.60 -7.88 8.78
N ARG A 103 3.24 -8.24 7.66
CA ARG A 103 4.39 -7.55 7.12
C ARG A 103 4.01 -6.90 5.80
N ILE A 104 4.23 -5.59 5.71
CA ILE A 104 3.96 -4.80 4.51
C ILE A 104 5.29 -4.27 3.98
N HIS A 105 5.68 -4.75 2.81
CA HIS A 105 6.80 -4.23 2.06
C HIS A 105 6.33 -3.08 1.17
N VAL A 106 6.74 -1.86 1.49
CA VAL A 106 6.42 -0.67 0.69
C VAL A 106 7.63 -0.30 -0.15
N PHE A 107 7.46 -0.31 -1.47
CA PHE A 107 8.48 0.05 -2.43
C PHE A 107 8.06 1.35 -3.12
N GLY A 108 8.83 2.42 -2.88
CA GLY A 108 8.75 3.64 -3.68
C GLY A 108 9.77 3.59 -4.80
N ALA A 109 9.31 3.65 -6.05
CA ALA A 109 10.21 3.98 -7.16
C ALA A 109 10.60 5.46 -7.08
N SER A 110 11.72 5.84 -7.73
CA SER A 110 12.09 7.25 -7.87
C SER A 110 10.95 8.01 -8.56
N SER A 111 10.42 9.04 -7.89
CA SER A 111 9.37 9.92 -8.38
C SER A 111 9.66 11.35 -7.91
N GLU A 112 9.13 12.34 -8.62
CA GLU A 112 9.14 13.75 -8.19
C GLU A 112 8.16 14.00 -7.03
N GLN A 113 7.29 13.04 -6.70
CA GLN A 113 6.38 13.06 -5.57
C GLN A 113 6.90 12.22 -4.39
N ASN A 114 6.84 12.79 -3.19
CA ASN A 114 7.16 12.07 -1.97
C ASN A 114 6.01 11.13 -1.59
N GLY A 115 6.24 9.83 -1.67
CA GLY A 115 5.30 8.82 -1.18
C GLY A 115 5.36 8.70 0.35
N MET A 116 4.22 8.92 1.01
CA MET A 116 4.06 8.63 2.44
C MET A 116 3.16 7.41 2.60
N PHE A 117 3.58 6.45 3.42
CA PHE A 117 2.78 5.29 3.78
C PHE A 117 2.20 5.46 5.18
N THR A 118 0.93 5.12 5.32
CA THR A 118 0.23 5.15 6.59
C THR A 118 -0.81 4.04 6.69
N VAL A 119 -1.05 3.57 7.90
CA VAL A 119 -2.12 2.64 8.23
C VAL A 119 -2.96 3.26 9.32
N GLU A 120 -4.20 3.63 9.02
CA GLU A 120 -5.06 4.26 10.02
C GLU A 120 -5.24 3.37 11.26
N LYS A 121 -5.13 3.99 12.44
CA LYS A 121 -5.29 3.36 13.76
C LYS A 121 -4.28 2.24 14.07
N HIS A 122 -3.23 2.10 13.27
CA HIS A 122 -2.17 1.12 13.50
C HIS A 122 -0.83 1.83 13.50
N GLU A 123 -0.02 1.51 14.51
CA GLU A 123 1.38 1.90 14.56
C GLU A 123 2.24 0.70 14.16
N TRP A 124 3.44 0.96 13.64
CA TRP A 124 4.41 -0.08 13.33
C TRP A 124 5.81 0.30 13.83
N PRO A 125 6.65 -0.68 14.20
CA PRO A 125 8.00 -0.39 14.66
C PRO A 125 8.85 0.17 13.52
N ILE A 126 9.65 1.20 13.82
CA ILE A 126 10.63 1.75 12.86
C ILE A 126 11.68 0.71 12.46
N GLU A 127 12.07 -0.15 13.41
CA GLU A 127 12.97 -1.29 13.19
C GLU A 127 12.23 -2.60 13.51
N PRO A 128 11.74 -3.34 12.49
CA PRO A 128 10.86 -4.50 12.68
C PRO A 128 11.42 -5.65 13.53
N PHE A 129 12.75 -5.72 13.70
CA PHE A 129 13.42 -6.81 14.38
C PHE A 129 14.13 -6.39 15.68
N LEU A 130 14.04 -5.12 16.06
CA LEU A 130 14.62 -4.62 17.30
C LEU A 130 13.53 -4.57 18.39
N PRO A 131 13.64 -5.39 19.46
CA PRO A 131 12.71 -5.34 20.57
C PRO A 131 12.73 -3.96 21.24
N GLY A 132 11.55 -3.35 21.41
CA GLY A 132 11.44 -2.02 22.02
C GLY A 132 11.79 -0.86 21.09
N ALA A 133 11.84 -1.10 19.76
CA ALA A 133 11.94 -0.03 18.78
C ALA A 133 10.76 0.95 18.89
N ASP A 134 11.02 2.21 18.57
CA ASP A 134 10.00 3.24 18.54
C ASP A 134 8.91 2.89 17.52
N MET A 135 7.67 3.11 17.92
CA MET A 135 6.48 2.91 17.09
C MET A 135 6.20 4.19 16.32
N ILE A 136 5.88 4.07 15.04
CA ILE A 136 5.55 5.19 14.16
C ILE A 136 4.11 5.09 13.65
N SER A 137 3.44 6.24 13.65
CA SER A 137 2.21 6.54 12.92
C SER A 137 2.44 7.85 12.18
N THR A 138 1.92 7.94 10.96
CA THR A 138 1.95 9.16 10.13
C THR A 138 0.60 9.88 10.11
N VAL A 139 -0.36 9.44 10.94
CA VAL A 139 -1.67 10.09 11.21
C VAL A 139 -1.71 10.62 12.63
#